data_AF-A0A3C1T2P3-F1
#
_entry.id   AF-A0A3C1T2P3-F1
#
_cell.length_a   1.000
_cell.length_b   1.000
_cell.length_c   1.000
_cell.angle_alpha   90.00
_cell.angle_beta   90.00
_cell.angle_gamma   90.00
#
_symmetry.space_group_name_H-M   'P 1'
#
loop_
_entity.id
_entity.type
_entity.pdbx_description
1 polymer ?
#
loop_
_entity_poly.entity_id
_entity_poly.type
_entity_poly.pdbx_seq_one_letter_code
_entity_poly.pdbx_strand_id
1 'polypeptide(L)'
;MENNTSSIFNFNMDEESRSLLSSISLWANINAIAGLVSAALTVSFFVVTLVRLSRLGGSASDLMGLMIIWPLISLMVSLAVNIILLQAASNIRKGIDTSSQEYFETGITKLAVYFRIVGIVTIVVIVFVVLAFLFSVLAMRGTGF
;
A
#
# COMPACT_ATOMS: atom_id res chain seq x y z
N MET A 1 29.47 27.00 31.36
CA MET A 1 29.90 27.38 30.02
C MET A 1 29.15 26.52 29.04
N GLU A 2 28.52 27.17 28.06
CA GLU A 2 27.69 26.60 27.01
C GLU A 2 28.26 25.37 26.31
N ASN A 3 27.36 24.50 25.84
CA ASN A 3 27.51 23.91 24.51
C ASN A 3 26.13 23.69 23.86
N ASN A 4 25.57 24.79 23.35
CA ASN A 4 24.42 24.83 22.45
C ASN A 4 24.88 24.51 21.02
N THR A 5 25.26 23.25 20.73
CA THR A 5 25.82 22.87 19.42
C THR A 5 24.87 22.10 18.49
N SER A 6 23.60 21.91 18.82
CA SER A 6 22.67 21.13 17.98
C SER A 6 21.62 21.96 17.23
N SER A 7 21.63 23.29 17.31
CA SER A 7 20.68 24.15 16.57
C SER A 7 21.21 24.65 15.21
N ILE A 8 22.35 24.14 14.73
CA ILE A 8 23.07 24.72 13.58
C ILE A 8 22.65 24.15 12.21
N PHE A 9 21.99 22.99 12.18
CA PHE A 9 21.12 22.64 11.06
C PHE A 9 19.74 23.21 11.35
N ASN A 10 19.62 24.54 11.23
CA ASN A 10 18.31 25.13 11.02
C ASN A 10 17.72 24.37 9.83
N PHE A 11 16.68 23.59 10.11
CA PHE A 11 15.82 22.97 9.11
C PHE A 11 15.11 24.09 8.35
N ASN A 12 15.88 24.82 7.56
CA ASN A 12 15.46 25.97 6.77
C ASN A 12 15.04 25.40 5.43
N MET A 13 13.92 24.70 5.47
CA MET A 13 13.28 24.22 4.27
C MET A 13 12.65 25.43 3.58
N ASP A 14 12.96 25.61 2.30
CA ASP A 14 12.35 26.68 1.52
C ASP A 14 10.81 26.55 1.54
N GLU A 15 10.12 27.68 1.51
CA GLU A 15 8.66 27.75 1.67
C GLU A 15 7.95 26.94 0.56
N GLU A 16 8.52 26.92 -0.65
CA GLU A 16 8.03 26.10 -1.76
C GLU A 16 8.14 24.60 -1.44
N SER A 17 9.30 24.15 -0.96
CA SER A 17 9.53 22.75 -0.57
C SER A 17 8.60 22.32 0.57
N ARG A 18 8.35 23.22 1.53
CA ARG A 18 7.44 22.98 2.66
C ARG A 18 5.99 22.81 2.19
N SER A 19 5.55 23.67 1.28
CA SER A 19 4.22 23.60 0.66
C SER A 19 4.01 22.31 -0.14
N LEU A 20 5.00 21.91 -0.95
CA LEU A 20 4.97 20.68 -1.74
C LEU A 20 4.94 19.44 -0.84
N LEU A 21 5.80 19.37 0.17
CA LEU A 21 5.86 18.23 1.09
C LEU A 21 4.62 18.13 1.98
N SER A 22 4.08 19.28 2.41
CA SER A 22 2.79 19.34 3.10
C SER A 22 1.68 18.78 2.21
N SER A 23 1.62 19.20 0.95
CA SER A 23 0.66 18.69 -0.03
C SER A 23 0.81 17.18 -0.26
N ILE A 24 2.04 16.69 -0.45
CA ILE A 24 2.33 15.25 -0.60
C ILE A 24 1.86 14.48 0.65
N SER A 25 2.12 14.99 1.85
CA SER A 25 1.68 14.35 3.09
C SER A 25 0.16 14.27 3.20
N LEU A 26 -0.56 15.31 2.76
CA LEU A 26 -2.01 15.34 2.76
C LEU A 26 -2.58 14.32 1.77
N TRP A 27 -2.08 14.30 0.53
CA TRP A 27 -2.50 13.33 -0.48
C TRP A 27 -2.12 11.90 -0.10
N ALA A 28 -0.97 11.68 0.52
CA ALA A 28 -0.56 10.37 1.03
C ALA A 28 -1.51 9.88 2.14
N ASN A 29 -1.94 10.76 3.05
CA ASN A 29 -2.96 10.44 4.06
C ASN A 29 -4.32 10.11 3.42
N ILE A 30 -4.77 10.90 2.44
CA ILE A 30 -6.02 10.63 1.73
C ILE A 30 -5.95 9.27 1.02
N ASN A 31 -4.83 8.96 0.35
CA ASN A 31 -4.62 7.68 -0.31
C ASN A 31 -4.60 6.51 0.69
N ALA A 32 -3.94 6.67 1.84
CA ALA A 32 -3.91 5.65 2.87
C ALA A 32 -5.32 5.35 3.41
N ILE A 33 -6.11 6.40 3.69
CA ILE A 33 -7.50 6.24 4.16
C ILE A 33 -8.36 5.58 3.07
N ALA A 34 -8.26 6.05 1.82
CA ALA A 34 -8.98 5.46 0.70
C ALA A 34 -8.63 3.97 0.53
N GLY A 35 -7.35 3.62 0.62
CA GLY A 35 -6.87 2.24 0.56
C GLY A 35 -7.40 1.37 1.70
N LEU A 36 -7.47 1.90 2.93
CA LEU A 36 -8.09 1.20 4.07
C LEU A 36 -9.60 0.97 3.86
N VAL A 37 -10.32 1.97 3.33
CA VAL A 37 -11.75 1.83 3.00
C VAL A 37 -11.96 0.78 1.90
N SER A 38 -11.14 0.81 0.84
CA SER A 38 -11.18 -0.19 -0.22
C SER A 38 -10.85 -1.60 0.30
N ALA A 39 -9.89 -1.73 1.21
CA ALA A 39 -9.59 -3.00 1.87
C ALA A 39 -10.80 -3.51 2.67
N ALA A 40 -11.45 -2.64 3.46
CA ALA A 40 -12.64 -3.01 4.22
C ALA A 40 -13.79 -3.49 3.31
N LEU A 41 -14.06 -2.77 2.21
CA LEU A 41 -15.07 -3.18 1.22
C LEU A 41 -14.75 -4.54 0.59
N THR A 42 -13.47 -4.78 0.29
CA THR A 42 -13.01 -6.05 -0.28
C THR A 42 -13.28 -7.22 0.67
N VAL A 43 -13.00 -7.04 1.97
CA VAL A 43 -13.32 -8.06 2.99
C VAL A 43 -14.82 -8.32 3.06
N SER A 44 -15.63 -7.26 3.10
CA SER A 44 -17.09 -7.42 3.14
C SER A 44 -17.62 -8.20 1.93
N PHE A 45 -17.14 -7.86 0.74
CA PHE A 45 -17.54 -8.55 -0.48
C PHE A 45 -17.07 -10.01 -0.50
N PHE A 46 -15.87 -10.27 0.01
CA PHE A 46 -15.31 -11.61 0.11
C PHE A 46 -16.13 -12.49 1.07
N VAL A 47 -16.50 -11.98 2.25
CA VAL A 47 -17.35 -12.70 3.21
C VAL A 47 -18.72 -13.03 2.62
N VAL A 48 -19.36 -12.08 1.93
CA VAL A 48 -20.65 -12.31 1.26
C VAL A 48 -20.52 -13.39 0.19
N THR A 49 -19.45 -13.36 -0.60
CA THR A 49 -19.15 -14.38 -1.61
C THR A 49 -18.97 -15.76 -0.99
N LEU A 50 -18.21 -15.87 0.11
CA LEU A 50 -18.03 -17.13 0.83
C LEU A 50 -19.34 -17.70 1.40
N VAL A 51 -20.18 -16.85 1.98
CA VAL A 51 -21.50 -17.28 2.51
C VAL A 51 -22.43 -17.74 1.39
N ARG A 52 -22.35 -17.14 0.20
CA ARG A 52 -23.13 -17.60 -0.96
C ARG A 52 -22.58 -18.92 -1.50
N LEU A 53 -21.26 -19.07 -1.56
CA LEU A 53 -20.62 -20.27 -2.08
C LEU A 53 -20.85 -21.49 -1.16
N SER A 54 -20.82 -21.30 0.16
CA SER A 54 -21.08 -22.38 1.13
C SER A 54 -22.52 -22.93 1.04
N ARG A 55 -23.48 -22.11 0.63
CA ARG A 55 -24.88 -22.52 0.41
C ARG A 55 -25.09 -23.33 -0.86
N LEU A 56 -24.17 -23.28 -1.82
CA LEU A 56 -24.26 -23.99 -3.09
C LEU A 56 -23.71 -25.43 -3.04
N GLY A 57 -23.26 -25.91 -1.87
CA GLY A 57 -22.92 -27.32 -1.65
C GLY A 57 -21.74 -27.85 -2.47
N GLY A 58 -20.85 -26.97 -2.94
CA GLY A 58 -19.73 -27.34 -3.80
C GLY A 58 -18.68 -28.19 -3.08
N SER A 59 -18.59 -29.48 -3.43
CA SER A 59 -17.47 -30.37 -3.08
C SER A 59 -16.22 -29.98 -3.86
N ALA A 60 -15.54 -28.92 -3.42
CA ALA A 60 -14.23 -28.52 -3.95
C ALA A 60 -13.36 -28.04 -2.77
N SER A 61 -13.10 -28.93 -1.81
CA SER A 61 -12.36 -28.64 -0.57
C SER A 61 -11.01 -27.97 -0.81
N ASP A 62 -10.31 -28.39 -1.86
CA ASP A 62 -8.92 -27.98 -2.10
C ASP A 62 -8.83 -26.65 -2.86
N LEU A 63 -9.77 -26.40 -3.77
CA LEU A 63 -9.91 -25.10 -4.45
C LEU A 63 -10.47 -24.04 -3.51
N MET A 64 -11.36 -24.41 -2.59
CA MET A 64 -11.91 -23.48 -1.58
C MET A 64 -10.84 -23.01 -0.59
N GLY A 65 -9.90 -23.88 -0.19
CA GLY A 65 -8.80 -23.51 0.70
C GLY A 65 -7.89 -22.45 0.10
N LEU A 66 -7.47 -22.62 -1.16
CA LEU A 66 -6.65 -21.64 -1.89
C LEU A 66 -7.41 -20.34 -2.17
N MET A 67 -8.72 -20.42 -2.41
CA MET A 67 -9.59 -19.24 -2.57
C MET A 67 -9.72 -18.39 -1.30
N ILE A 68 -9.49 -18.95 -0.11
CA ILE A 68 -9.57 -18.22 1.16
C ILE A 68 -8.23 -17.66 1.60
N ILE A 69 -7.15 -18.41 1.40
CA ILE A 69 -5.81 -18.00 1.85
C ILE A 69 -5.30 -16.80 1.03
N TRP A 70 -5.51 -16.80 -0.29
CA TRP A 70 -4.96 -15.76 -1.16
C TRP A 70 -5.52 -14.35 -0.88
N PRO A 71 -6.84 -14.15 -0.73
CA PRO A 71 -7.41 -12.84 -0.36
C PRO A 71 -6.96 -12.36 1.01
N LEU A 72 -6.76 -13.26 1.98
CA LEU A 72 -6.26 -12.90 3.31
C LEU A 72 -4.82 -12.38 3.25
N ILE A 73 -3.94 -13.03 2.50
CA ILE A 73 -2.56 -12.55 2.30
C ILE A 73 -2.57 -11.18 1.62
N SER A 74 -3.37 -11.03 0.55
CA SER A 74 -3.53 -9.76 -0.17
C SER A 74 -4.02 -8.64 0.74
N LEU A 75 -4.99 -8.94 1.61
CA LEU A 75 -5.50 -8.00 2.61
C LEU A 75 -4.39 -7.58 3.58
N MET A 76 -3.63 -8.53 4.13
CA MET A 76 -2.57 -8.22 5.09
C MET A 76 -1.48 -7.34 4.47
N VAL A 77 -1.08 -7.63 3.23
CA VAL A 77 -0.12 -6.81 2.49
C VAL A 77 -0.68 -5.41 2.25
N SER A 78 -1.93 -5.30 1.80
CA SER A 78 -2.59 -4.01 1.56
C SER A 78 -2.68 -3.16 2.83
N LEU A 79 -3.10 -3.76 3.95
CA LEU A 79 -3.16 -3.08 5.24
C LEU A 79 -1.77 -2.60 5.69
N ALA A 80 -0.75 -3.46 5.61
CA ALA A 80 0.61 -3.11 5.98
C ALA A 80 1.13 -1.91 5.18
N VAL A 81 0.91 -1.91 3.86
CA VAL A 81 1.32 -0.82 2.96
C VAL A 81 0.61 0.50 3.30
N ASN A 82 -0.70 0.47 3.52
CA ASN A 82 -1.47 1.67 3.87
C ASN A 82 -1.09 2.23 5.25
N ILE A 83 -0.78 1.37 6.22
CA ILE A 83 -0.29 1.79 7.54
C ILE A 83 1.06 2.48 7.42
N ILE A 84 1.99 1.94 6.63
CA ILE A 84 3.31 2.56 6.41
C ILE A 84 3.15 3.93 5.75
N LEU A 85 2.25 4.05 4.76
CA LEU A 85 1.96 5.32 4.10
C LEU A 85 1.37 6.35 5.07
N LEU A 86 0.43 5.94 5.93
CA LEU A 86 -0.16 6.81 6.96
C LEU A 86 0.91 7.29 7.95
N GLN A 87 1.80 6.40 8.39
CA GLN A 87 2.89 6.75 9.28
C GLN A 87 3.90 7.68 8.59
N ALA A 88 4.21 7.45 7.32
CA ALA A 88 5.09 8.32 6.53
C ALA A 88 4.50 9.73 6.44
N ALA A 89 3.25 9.85 6.00
CA ALA A 89 2.52 11.11 5.90
C ALA A 89 2.46 11.87 7.23
N SER A 90 2.10 11.15 8.31
CA SER A 90 1.97 11.75 9.64
C SER A 90 3.31 12.26 10.19
N ASN A 91 4.41 11.53 9.97
CA ASN A 91 5.73 11.93 10.44
C ASN A 91 6.32 13.07 9.60
N ILE A 92 6.13 13.08 8.28
CA ILE A 92 6.52 14.21 7.42
C ILE A 92 5.80 15.48 7.87
N ARG A 93 4.48 15.41 8.07
CA ARG A 93 3.69 16.55 8.54
C ARG A 93 4.13 17.04 9.91
N LYS A 94 4.33 16.13 10.88
CA LYS A 94 4.85 16.49 12.21
C LYS A 94 6.24 17.13 12.12
N GLY A 95 7.14 16.61 11.30
CA GLY A 95 8.47 17.17 11.10
C GLY A 95 8.43 18.58 10.53
N ILE A 96 7.49 18.85 9.61
CA ILE A 96 7.26 20.19 9.05
C ILE A 96 6.65 21.13 10.09
N ASP A 97 5.60 20.71 10.80
CA ASP A 97 4.86 21.56 11.75
C ASP A 97 5.72 21.90 12.98
N THR A 98 6.51 20.93 13.45
CA THR A 98 7.38 21.09 14.63
C THR A 98 8.81 21.48 14.30
N SER A 99 9.15 21.63 13.02
CA SER A 99 10.53 21.86 12.53
C SER A 99 11.53 20.83 13.08
N SER A 100 11.07 19.59 13.29
CA SER A 100 11.86 18.49 13.84
C SER A 100 12.38 17.61 12.72
N GLN A 101 13.69 17.64 12.53
CA GLN A 101 14.40 16.82 11.54
C GLN A 101 14.20 15.32 11.78
N GLU A 102 14.14 14.88 13.04
CA GLU A 102 13.95 13.46 13.40
C GLU A 102 12.62 12.91 12.85
N TYR A 103 11.51 13.63 13.05
CA TYR A 103 10.21 13.23 12.51
C TYR A 103 10.20 13.28 10.98
N PHE A 104 10.84 14.30 10.39
CA PHE A 104 10.91 14.44 8.95
C PHE A 104 11.69 13.28 8.30
N GLU A 105 12.90 12.98 8.78
CA GLU A 105 13.74 11.88 8.28
C GLU A 105 13.07 10.51 8.47
N THR A 106 12.43 10.30 9.62
CA THR A 106 11.64 9.09 9.88
C THR A 106 10.49 8.96 8.86
N GLY A 107 9.81 10.06 8.57
CA GLY A 107 8.73 10.13 7.60
C GLY A 107 9.18 9.81 6.18
N ILE A 108 10.27 10.42 5.72
CA ILE A 108 10.88 10.16 4.40
C ILE A 108 11.37 8.71 4.29
N THR A 109 11.99 8.17 5.35
CA THR A 109 12.44 6.77 5.38
C THR A 109 11.27 5.81 5.22
N LYS A 110 10.17 6.03 5.94
CA LYS A 110 8.94 5.23 5.81
C LYS A 110 8.31 5.37 4.43
N LEU A 111 8.35 6.56 3.83
CA LEU A 111 7.87 6.79 2.47
C LEU A 111 8.69 6.00 1.43
N ALA A 112 10.01 5.94 1.60
CA ALA A 112 10.89 5.14 0.75
C ALA A 112 10.59 3.63 0.88
N VAL A 113 10.35 3.14 2.11
CA VAL A 113 9.92 1.76 2.35
C VAL A 113 8.59 1.46 1.68
N TYR A 114 7.62 2.37 1.75
CA TYR A 114 6.34 2.26 1.04
C TYR A 114 6.55 2.06 -0.47
N PHE A 115 7.31 2.94 -1.13
CA PHE A 115 7.54 2.84 -2.57
C PHE A 115 8.33 1.59 -2.95
N ARG A 116 9.25 1.12 -2.10
CA ARG A 116 9.95 -0.16 -2.31
C ARG A 116 8.98 -1.33 -2.31
N ILE A 117 8.06 -1.39 -1.33
CA ILE A 117 7.07 -2.48 -1.25
C ILE A 117 6.13 -2.40 -2.45
N VAL A 118 5.54 -1.23 -2.73
CA VAL A 118 4.62 -1.04 -3.85
C VAL A 118 5.29 -1.40 -5.17
N GLY A 119 6.53 -0.96 -5.41
CA GLY A 119 7.29 -1.30 -6.61
C GLY A 119 7.46 -2.81 -6.79
N ILE A 120 7.77 -3.54 -5.72
CA ILE A 120 7.86 -5.01 -5.76
C ILE A 120 6.51 -5.63 -6.11
N VAL A 121 5.41 -5.25 -5.45
CA VAL A 121 4.10 -5.86 -5.78
C VAL A 121 3.63 -5.48 -7.19
N THR A 122 3.93 -4.26 -7.66
CA THR A 122 3.63 -3.86 -9.04
C THR A 122 4.36 -4.75 -10.05
N ILE A 123 5.64 -5.06 -9.84
CA ILE A 123 6.38 -5.98 -10.72
C ILE A 123 5.73 -7.37 -10.70
N VAL A 124 5.39 -7.90 -9.51
CA VAL A 124 4.74 -9.20 -9.38
C VAL A 124 3.41 -9.24 -10.15
N VAL A 125 2.57 -8.22 -9.98
CA VAL A 125 1.28 -8.11 -10.69
C VAL A 125 1.49 -8.04 -12.20
N ILE A 126 2.45 -7.25 -12.68
CA ILE A 126 2.78 -7.17 -14.12
C ILE A 126 3.16 -8.54 -14.67
N VAL A 127 4.00 -9.31 -13.96
CA VAL A 127 4.39 -10.66 -14.37
C VAL A 127 3.16 -11.56 -14.51
N PHE A 128 2.26 -11.58 -13.53
CA PHE A 128 1.03 -12.38 -13.61
C PHE A 128 0.11 -11.94 -14.75
N VAL A 129 -0.05 -10.65 -14.99
CA VAL A 129 -0.87 -10.12 -16.08
C VAL A 129 -0.29 -10.53 -17.44
N VAL A 130 1.02 -10.42 -17.62
CA VAL A 130 1.70 -10.84 -18.86
C VAL A 130 1.55 -12.34 -19.07
N LEU A 131 1.72 -13.16 -18.03
CA LEU A 131 1.51 -14.61 -18.12
C LEU A 131 0.07 -14.95 -18.47
N ALA A 132 -0.91 -14.35 -17.79
CA ALA A 132 -2.33 -14.57 -18.06
C ALA A 132 -2.69 -14.17 -19.51
N PHE A 133 -2.12 -13.07 -20.00
CA PHE A 133 -2.28 -12.64 -21.39
C PHE A 133 -1.70 -13.66 -22.38
N LEU A 134 -0.47 -14.13 -22.15
CA LEU A 134 0.16 -15.15 -22.99
C LEU A 134 -0.66 -16.45 -23.02
N PHE A 135 -1.10 -16.94 -21.85
CA PHE A 135 -1.95 -18.12 -21.78
C PHE A 135 -3.29 -17.92 -22.48
N SER A 136 -3.90 -16.73 -22.37
CA SER A 136 -5.16 -16.43 -23.04
C SER A 136 -5.02 -16.44 -24.57
N VAL A 137 -3.93 -15.89 -25.10
CA VAL A 137 -3.63 -15.90 -26.55
C VAL A 137 -3.35 -17.33 -27.03
N LEU A 138 -2.59 -18.12 -26.27
CA LEU A 138 -2.30 -19.52 -26.63
C LEU A 138 -3.55 -20.39 -26.58
N ALA A 139 -4.41 -20.22 -25.57
CA ALA A 139 -5.68 -20.93 -25.45
C ALA A 139 -6.61 -20.62 -26.63
N MET A 140 -6.70 -19.36 -27.04
CA MET A 140 -7.51 -18.94 -28.20
C MET A 140 -7.00 -19.53 -29.52
N ARG A 141 -5.68 -19.75 -29.66
CA ARG A 141 -5.10 -20.43 -30.82
C ARG A 141 -5.26 -21.95 -30.78
N GLY A 142 -5.36 -22.54 -29.58
CA GLY A 142 -5.54 -23.98 -29.36
C GLY A 142 -6.97 -24.50 -29.56
N THR A 143 -7.99 -23.64 -29.47
CA THR A 143 -9.40 -23.98 -29.72
C THR A 143 -9.81 -23.85 -31.20
N GLY A 144 -8.85 -23.89 -32.12
CA GLY A 144 -9.11 -23.95 -33.56
C GLY A 144 -9.49 -25.36 -34.02
N PHE A 145 -10.72 -25.78 -33.70
CA PHE A 145 -11.53 -26.73 -34.47
C PHE A 145 -12.95 -26.17 -34.57
#